data_AF-A0A930BT96-F1
#
_entry.id   AF-A0A930BT96-F1
#
_cell.length_a   1.000
_cell.length_b   1.000
_cell.length_c   1.000
_cell.angle_alpha   90.00
_cell.angle_beta   90.00
_cell.angle_gamma   90.00
#
_symmetry.space_group_name_H-M   'P 1'
#
loop_
_entity.id
_entity.type
_entity.pdbx_description
1 polymer ?
#
loop_
_entity_poly.entity_id
_entity_poly.type
_entity_poly.pdbx_seq_one_letter_code
_entity_poly.pdbx_strand_id
1 'polypeptide(L)'
;MTTQSQAFTLTEQETHIRLRAAAFVGVGVPALIYFGIMAAIESEWVLCALAFITSATIVVCFLFLWQRRRGYAAVRPAIACYTALLLYLVAFSGPEHVRTLWLLTLPLVSTLLLPPREGGIWAAGSMLMAAYLMLQGGRFDGSSSYSVAYILRFTIVYGLLSAVLIWSEILLQRYQARLQGQNAMLAEERDRLEKEVIERAALEEELRYLATTDPLTGLLNRRAFMAMLAGELTRSQRLRSHFTVLMLDIDHFKQINDSHGHPAGDAVLVHVAALLTEQLRGIDKLARIGGEEFAIMLVDTPADSAAGVVGRLLDAIRHKPAEHPASHQPIAFTASIGCTESLPDDDELSALARADRALYIAKQSGRDRHAWV
;
A
#
# COMPACT_ATOMS: atom_id res chain seq x y z
N MET A 1 7.93 -17.40 6.59
CA MET A 1 8.28 -16.05 6.08
C MET A 1 9.64 -15.56 6.60
N THR A 2 10.67 -16.41 6.68
CA THR A 2 11.98 -16.08 7.29
C THR A 2 13.14 -15.98 6.30
N THR A 3 12.94 -16.33 5.03
CA THR A 3 14.01 -16.38 4.01
C THR A 3 14.13 -15.13 3.14
N GLN A 4 13.10 -14.28 3.04
CA GLN A 4 13.15 -13.05 2.22
C GLN A 4 13.81 -11.85 2.92
N SER A 5 13.75 -11.77 4.26
CA SER A 5 14.35 -10.66 5.02
C SER A 5 15.89 -10.69 5.01
N GLN A 6 16.52 -11.88 4.97
CA GLN A 6 17.99 -11.99 4.94
C GLN A 6 18.62 -11.70 3.57
N ALA A 7 17.87 -11.84 2.47
CA ALA A 7 18.39 -11.59 1.12
C ALA A 7 18.50 -10.09 0.78
N PHE A 8 17.63 -9.26 1.38
CA PHE A 8 17.59 -7.81 1.14
C PHE A 8 18.74 -7.06 1.84
N THR A 9 19.21 -7.56 3.00
CA THR A 9 20.26 -6.89 3.79
C THR A 9 21.67 -7.04 3.21
N LEU A 10 21.98 -8.20 2.59
CA LEU A 10 23.29 -8.46 1.99
C LEU A 10 23.55 -7.61 0.73
N THR A 11 22.51 -7.36 -0.07
CA THR A 11 22.61 -6.57 -1.31
C THR A 11 22.75 -5.08 -1.04
N GLU A 12 22.07 -4.56 -0.02
CA GLU A 12 22.16 -3.15 0.38
C GLU A 12 23.54 -2.81 0.95
N GLN A 13 24.09 -3.67 1.83
CA GLN A 13 25.45 -3.53 2.36
C GLN A 13 26.51 -3.56 1.26
N GLU A 14 26.42 -4.49 0.30
CA GLU A 14 27.34 -4.52 -0.84
C GLU A 14 27.29 -3.24 -1.68
N THR A 15 26.10 -2.67 -1.85
CA THR A 15 25.89 -1.45 -2.63
C THR A 15 26.51 -0.24 -1.93
N HIS A 16 26.34 -0.13 -0.61
CA HIS A 16 26.97 0.91 0.20
C HIS A 16 28.50 0.88 0.13
N ILE A 17 29.13 -0.30 0.19
CA ILE A 17 30.59 -0.42 0.11
C ILE A 17 31.09 0.01 -1.28
N ARG A 18 30.38 -0.36 -2.35
CA ARG A 18 30.75 0.04 -3.72
C ARG A 18 30.68 1.55 -3.91
N LEU A 19 29.64 2.20 -3.40
CA LEU A 19 29.51 3.67 -3.44
C LEU A 19 30.64 4.35 -2.66
N ARG A 20 30.94 3.87 -1.45
CA ARG A 20 32.04 4.38 -0.61
C ARG A 20 33.40 4.17 -1.28
N ALA A 21 33.65 3.00 -1.86
CA ALA A 21 34.88 2.67 -2.56
C ALA A 21 35.04 3.47 -3.86
N ALA A 22 33.96 3.70 -4.60
CA ALA A 22 33.98 4.52 -5.82
C ALA A 22 34.36 5.97 -5.50
N ALA A 23 33.82 6.55 -4.42
CA ALA A 23 34.20 7.88 -3.97
C ALA A 23 35.70 7.94 -3.60
N PHE A 24 36.22 6.93 -2.90
CA PHE A 24 37.63 6.86 -2.55
C PHE A 24 38.53 6.70 -3.79
N VAL A 25 38.17 5.86 -4.75
CA VAL A 25 38.94 5.66 -5.99
C VAL A 25 38.96 6.93 -6.83
N GLY A 26 37.81 7.60 -6.97
CA GLY A 26 37.66 8.82 -7.78
C GLY A 26 38.51 9.99 -7.29
N VAL A 27 38.74 10.11 -5.98
CA VAL A 27 39.57 11.19 -5.40
C VAL A 27 40.99 10.72 -5.10
N GLY A 28 41.15 9.53 -4.53
CA GLY A 28 42.41 9.02 -4.00
C GLY A 28 43.40 8.57 -5.06
N VAL A 29 42.95 7.89 -6.14
CA VAL A 29 43.86 7.41 -7.18
C VAL A 29 44.50 8.56 -7.97
N PRO A 30 43.76 9.59 -8.44
CA PRO A 30 44.39 10.73 -9.10
C PRO A 30 45.39 11.46 -8.20
N ALA A 31 45.08 11.63 -6.91
CA ALA A 31 45.98 12.26 -5.95
C ALA A 31 47.28 11.46 -5.76
N LEU A 32 47.20 10.12 -5.65
CA LEU A 32 48.37 9.25 -5.54
C LEU A 32 49.22 9.23 -6.82
N ILE A 33 48.59 9.27 -8.00
CA ILE A 33 49.31 9.36 -9.28
C ILE A 33 50.06 10.69 -9.38
N TYR A 34 49.40 11.80 -9.07
CA TYR A 34 50.04 13.12 -9.05
C TYR A 34 51.23 13.13 -8.08
N PHE A 35 51.04 12.61 -6.87
CA PHE A 35 52.09 12.51 -5.87
C PHE A 35 53.27 11.64 -6.34
N GLY A 36 53.00 10.52 -7.02
CA GLY A 36 54.03 9.68 -7.63
C GLY A 36 54.84 10.39 -8.73
N ILE A 37 54.19 11.21 -9.55
CA ILE A 37 54.86 12.03 -10.58
C ILE A 37 55.76 13.08 -9.92
N MET A 38 55.27 13.77 -8.89
CA MET A 38 56.08 14.75 -8.16
C MET A 38 57.30 14.10 -7.50
N ALA A 39 57.13 12.94 -6.89
CA ALA A 39 58.24 12.17 -6.32
C ALA A 39 59.29 11.78 -7.39
N ALA A 40 58.88 11.48 -8.62
CA ALA A 40 59.80 11.21 -9.72
C ALA A 40 60.60 12.46 -10.14
N ILE A 41 59.97 13.64 -10.15
CA ILE A 41 60.64 14.92 -10.44
C ILE A 41 61.70 15.23 -9.37
N GLU A 42 61.40 14.93 -8.11
CA GLU A 42 62.32 15.09 -6.97
C GLU A 42 63.36 13.96 -6.85
N SER A 43 63.39 13.01 -7.79
CA SER A 43 64.28 11.83 -7.80
C SER A 43 64.11 10.88 -6.61
N GLU A 44 62.95 10.91 -5.94
CA GLU A 44 62.56 9.97 -4.87
C GLU A 44 61.95 8.67 -5.45
N TRP A 45 62.79 7.83 -6.07
CA TRP A 45 62.35 6.65 -6.81
C TRP A 45 61.58 5.62 -5.97
N VAL A 46 61.92 5.46 -4.69
CA VAL A 46 61.22 4.53 -3.78
C VAL A 46 59.79 5.02 -3.51
N LEU A 47 59.62 6.32 -3.28
CA LEU A 47 58.31 6.91 -3.03
C LEU A 47 57.42 6.87 -4.28
N CYS A 48 58.00 7.17 -5.44
CA CYS A 48 57.36 7.01 -6.75
C CYS A 48 56.84 5.58 -6.93
N ALA A 49 57.70 4.57 -6.74
CA ALA A 49 57.31 3.16 -6.87
C ALA A 49 56.16 2.77 -5.91
N LEU A 50 56.24 3.16 -4.63
CA LEU A 50 55.19 2.87 -3.65
C LEU A 50 53.85 3.52 -4.02
N ALA A 51 53.86 4.77 -4.50
CA ALA A 51 52.66 5.48 -4.92
C ALA A 51 51.96 4.81 -6.12
N PHE A 52 52.73 4.41 -7.15
CA PHE A 52 52.18 3.70 -8.31
C PHE A 52 51.68 2.29 -7.96
N ILE A 53 52.41 1.53 -7.14
CA ILE A 53 51.98 0.21 -6.67
C ILE A 53 50.67 0.32 -5.88
N THR A 54 50.57 1.31 -4.99
CA THR A 54 49.37 1.55 -4.18
C THR A 54 48.18 1.93 -5.06
N SER A 55 48.39 2.82 -6.03
CA SER A 55 47.37 3.23 -7.00
C SER A 55 46.86 2.05 -7.83
N ALA A 56 47.77 1.22 -8.38
CA ALA A 56 47.44 0.03 -9.14
C ALA A 56 46.66 -0.99 -8.28
N THR A 57 47.09 -1.20 -7.04
CA THR A 57 46.41 -2.12 -6.10
C THR A 57 45.01 -1.64 -5.77
N ILE A 58 44.80 -0.34 -5.53
CA ILE A 58 43.47 0.24 -5.28
C ILE A 58 42.54 0.01 -6.47
N VAL A 59 43.01 0.25 -7.71
CA VAL A 59 42.23 0.03 -8.93
C VAL A 59 41.86 -1.45 -9.10
N VAL A 60 42.82 -2.36 -8.93
CA VAL A 60 42.57 -3.81 -9.03
C VAL A 60 41.56 -4.28 -7.97
N CYS A 61 41.72 -3.86 -6.72
CA CYS A 61 40.79 -4.18 -5.64
C CYS A 61 39.38 -3.61 -5.90
N PHE A 62 39.28 -2.40 -6.47
CA PHE A 62 38.00 -1.80 -6.86
C PHE A 62 37.32 -2.58 -7.99
N LEU A 63 38.08 -3.02 -9.01
CA LEU A 63 37.55 -3.85 -10.09
C LEU A 63 37.02 -5.20 -9.56
N PHE A 64 37.72 -5.83 -8.60
CA PHE A 64 37.22 -7.04 -7.94
C PHE A 64 35.93 -6.79 -7.16
N LEU A 65 35.83 -5.66 -6.45
CA LEU A 65 34.63 -5.26 -5.72
C LEU A 65 33.44 -5.00 -6.67
N TRP A 66 33.71 -4.39 -7.83
CA TRP A 66 32.73 -4.11 -8.88
C TRP A 66 32.21 -5.39 -9.54
N GLN A 67 33.10 -6.35 -9.80
CA GLN A 67 32.76 -7.67 -10.35
C GLN A 67 32.03 -8.59 -9.35
N ARG A 68 31.57 -8.06 -8.21
CA ARG A 68 30.91 -8.79 -7.11
C ARG A 68 31.74 -9.94 -6.53
N ARG A 69 33.07 -9.86 -6.60
CA ARG A 69 33.95 -10.89 -6.02
C ARG A 69 34.43 -10.47 -4.63
N ARG A 70 34.33 -11.38 -3.65
CA ARG A 70 34.99 -11.33 -2.32
C ARG A 70 34.58 -10.19 -1.36
N GLY A 71 33.55 -9.37 -1.63
CA GLY A 71 33.00 -8.40 -0.68
C GLY A 71 34.06 -7.51 -0.01
N TYR A 72 33.98 -7.32 1.32
CA TYR A 72 34.99 -6.57 2.10
C TYR A 72 36.42 -7.13 1.98
N ALA A 73 36.59 -8.43 1.74
CA ALA A 73 37.92 -9.03 1.63
C ALA A 73 38.68 -8.55 0.38
N ALA A 74 37.99 -8.03 -0.63
CA ALA A 74 38.61 -7.48 -1.83
C ALA A 74 39.41 -6.20 -1.55
N VAL A 75 39.07 -5.42 -0.52
CA VAL A 75 39.68 -4.12 -0.22
C VAL A 75 40.91 -4.23 0.70
N ARG A 76 41.04 -5.34 1.45
CA ARG A 76 42.13 -5.54 2.42
C ARG A 76 43.54 -5.36 1.84
N PRO A 77 43.89 -5.86 0.63
CA PRO A 77 45.20 -5.64 0.04
C PRO A 77 45.48 -4.16 -0.26
N ALA A 78 44.48 -3.43 -0.76
CA ALA A 78 44.60 -2.00 -1.03
C ALA A 78 44.87 -1.21 0.26
N ILE A 79 44.19 -1.54 1.35
CA ILE A 79 44.43 -0.93 2.67
C ILE A 79 45.82 -1.27 3.19
N ALA A 80 46.29 -2.52 3.04
CA ALA A 80 47.63 -2.89 3.46
C ALA A 80 48.72 -2.10 2.69
N CYS A 81 48.61 -1.99 1.36
CA CYS A 81 49.53 -1.19 0.55
C CYS A 81 49.48 0.29 0.92
N TYR A 82 48.29 0.84 1.12
CA TYR A 82 48.12 2.22 1.55
C TYR A 82 48.74 2.49 2.92
N THR A 83 48.51 1.61 3.89
CA THR A 83 49.14 1.66 5.22
C THR A 83 50.66 1.64 5.12
N ALA A 84 51.22 0.76 4.27
CA ALA A 84 52.68 0.67 4.07
C ALA A 84 53.28 1.94 3.46
N LEU A 85 52.62 2.53 2.45
CA LEU A 85 53.00 3.82 1.86
C LEU A 85 53.00 4.93 2.92
N LEU A 86 51.96 5.01 3.76
CA LEU A 86 51.87 6.03 4.81
C LEU A 86 52.91 5.84 5.91
N LEU A 87 53.22 4.61 6.30
CA LEU A 87 54.30 4.32 7.26
C LEU A 87 55.69 4.65 6.69
N TYR A 88 55.90 4.45 5.39
CA TYR A 88 57.12 4.89 4.71
C TYR A 88 57.28 6.42 4.76
N LEU A 89 56.21 7.17 4.48
CA LEU A 89 56.19 8.63 4.58
C LEU A 89 56.52 9.12 6.00
N VAL A 90 56.11 8.37 7.03
CA VAL A 90 56.42 8.67 8.43
C VAL A 90 57.90 8.36 8.74
N ALA A 91 58.43 7.26 8.23
CA ALA A 91 59.81 6.85 8.48
C ALA A 91 60.84 7.77 7.80
N PHE A 92 60.57 8.23 6.57
CA PHE A 92 61.46 9.05 5.75
C PHE A 92 60.95 10.49 5.58
N SER A 93 60.42 11.05 6.66
CA SER A 93 59.96 12.43 6.67
C SER A 93 61.14 13.39 6.71
N GLY A 94 61.23 14.27 5.72
CA GLY A 94 62.21 15.35 5.69
C GLY A 94 62.00 16.39 6.81
N PRO A 95 62.77 17.49 6.79
CA PRO A 95 62.81 18.48 7.89
C PRO A 95 61.48 19.18 8.17
N GLU A 96 60.53 19.19 7.23
CA GLU A 96 59.26 19.92 7.37
C GLU A 96 58.12 19.11 8.03
N HIS A 97 58.32 17.83 8.34
CA HIS A 97 57.35 16.93 9.01
C HIS A 97 55.97 16.73 8.34
N VAL A 98 55.65 17.48 7.28
CA VAL A 98 54.36 17.49 6.56
C VAL A 98 53.95 16.10 6.08
N ARG A 99 54.92 15.23 5.76
CA ARG A 99 54.68 13.85 5.28
C ARG A 99 53.92 12.99 6.30
N THR A 100 54.03 13.27 7.60
CA THR A 100 53.30 12.53 8.64
C THR A 100 51.82 12.88 8.72
N LEU A 101 51.40 14.07 8.27
CA LEU A 101 49.99 14.48 8.25
C LEU A 101 49.16 13.58 7.33
N TRP A 102 49.77 13.00 6.29
CA TRP A 102 49.12 12.03 5.42
C TRP A 102 48.63 10.80 6.15
N LEU A 103 49.25 10.41 7.27
CA LEU A 103 48.78 9.27 8.04
C LEU A 103 47.38 9.53 8.63
N LEU A 104 46.96 10.78 8.85
CA LEU A 104 45.61 11.13 9.32
C LEU A 104 44.49 10.71 8.38
N THR A 105 44.78 10.40 7.11
CA THR A 105 43.77 9.88 6.18
C THR A 105 43.46 8.40 6.43
N LEU A 106 44.34 7.66 7.10
CA LEU A 106 44.20 6.21 7.27
C LEU A 106 42.98 5.81 8.12
N PRO A 107 42.68 6.45 9.27
CA PRO A 107 41.44 6.18 10.00
C PRO A 107 40.20 6.42 9.15
N LEU A 108 40.19 7.50 8.35
CA LEU A 108 39.09 7.80 7.44
C LEU A 108 38.88 6.68 6.42
N VAL A 109 39.95 6.26 5.75
CA VAL A 109 39.89 5.22 4.72
C VAL A 109 39.56 3.85 5.32
N SER A 110 40.13 3.51 6.48
CA SER A 110 39.93 2.21 7.11
C SER A 110 38.51 2.08 7.69
N THR A 111 37.95 3.11 8.33
CA THR A 111 36.58 3.05 8.85
C THR A 111 35.53 3.18 7.75
N LEU A 112 35.85 3.83 6.64
CA LEU A 112 34.94 3.97 5.50
C LEU A 112 34.80 2.66 4.73
N LEU A 113 35.92 1.94 4.51
CA LEU A 113 35.98 0.79 3.61
C LEU A 113 35.98 -0.57 4.32
N LEU A 114 36.24 -0.63 5.63
CA LEU A 114 36.18 -1.86 6.42
C LEU A 114 35.09 -1.79 7.49
N PRO A 115 34.63 -2.95 8.00
CA PRO A 115 33.78 -2.99 9.19
C PRO A 115 34.41 -2.21 10.36
N PRO A 116 33.64 -1.55 11.24
CA PRO A 116 34.17 -0.68 12.30
C PRO A 116 35.24 -1.34 13.18
N ARG A 117 35.08 -2.64 13.46
CA ARG A 117 36.07 -3.43 14.21
C ARG A 117 37.40 -3.57 13.46
N GLU A 118 37.35 -3.96 12.19
CA GLU A 118 38.56 -4.13 11.36
C GLU A 118 39.22 -2.77 11.08
N GLY A 119 38.43 -1.76 10.69
CA GLY A 119 38.93 -0.41 10.44
C GLY A 119 39.61 0.21 11.67
N GLY A 120 39.03 -0.01 12.85
CA GLY A 120 39.63 0.40 14.13
C GLY A 120 40.93 -0.33 14.48
N ILE A 121 41.03 -1.63 14.19
CA ILE A 121 42.28 -2.39 14.37
C ILE A 121 43.39 -1.83 13.46
N TRP A 122 43.07 -1.56 12.19
CA TRP A 122 44.03 -0.95 11.25
C TRP A 122 44.47 0.45 11.70
N ALA A 123 43.54 1.28 12.15
CA ALA A 123 43.84 2.62 12.66
C ALA A 123 44.73 2.56 13.91
N ALA A 124 44.40 1.72 14.89
CA ALA A 124 45.17 1.57 16.11
C ALA A 124 46.58 0.99 15.85
N GLY A 125 46.68 -0.06 15.03
CA GLY A 125 47.95 -0.70 14.70
C GLY A 125 48.92 0.22 13.96
N SER A 126 48.40 0.98 12.99
CA SER A 126 49.20 1.98 12.26
C SER A 126 49.62 3.16 13.13
N MET A 127 48.79 3.61 14.09
CA MET A 127 49.16 4.63 15.06
C MET A 127 50.34 4.18 15.93
N LEU A 128 50.28 2.97 16.47
CA LEU A 128 51.35 2.41 17.31
C LEU A 128 52.65 2.23 16.52
N MET A 129 52.55 1.72 15.29
CA MET A 129 53.69 1.56 14.40
C MET A 129 54.30 2.91 14.02
N ALA A 130 53.48 3.92 13.70
CA ALA A 130 53.96 5.26 13.39
C ALA A 130 54.64 5.91 14.58
N ALA A 131 54.08 5.81 15.79
CA ALA A 131 54.71 6.32 17.01
C ALA A 131 56.06 5.62 17.27
N TYR A 132 56.15 4.31 17.06
CA TYR A 132 57.41 3.57 17.14
C TYR A 132 58.44 4.07 16.12
N LEU A 133 58.04 4.24 14.85
CA LEU A 133 58.93 4.75 13.80
C LEU A 133 59.41 6.18 14.11
N MET A 134 58.54 7.06 14.61
CA MET A 134 58.92 8.42 14.99
C MET A 134 59.92 8.44 16.16
N LEU A 135 59.77 7.54 17.14
CA LEU A 135 60.73 7.39 18.25
C LEU A 135 62.08 6.84 17.80
N GLN A 136 62.09 5.95 16.80
CA GLN A 136 63.31 5.32 16.27
C GLN A 136 64.01 6.13 15.17
N GLY A 137 63.39 7.17 14.62
CA GLY A 137 63.89 7.92 13.46
C GLY A 137 65.34 8.42 13.61
N GLY A 138 65.80 8.68 14.84
CA GLY A 138 67.19 9.06 15.12
C GLY A 138 68.25 7.99 14.81
N ARG A 139 67.85 6.73 14.58
CA ARG A 139 68.77 5.64 14.21
C ARG A 139 69.09 5.58 12.71
N PHE A 140 68.28 6.20 11.85
CA PHE A 140 68.44 6.12 10.40
C PHE A 140 69.21 7.32 9.82
N ASP A 141 69.14 8.49 10.46
CA ASP A 141 69.70 9.76 9.93
C ASP A 141 70.51 10.57 10.98
N GLY A 142 70.85 9.97 12.13
CA GLY A 142 71.75 10.56 13.13
C GLY A 142 71.18 11.68 14.02
N SER A 143 69.96 12.17 13.75
CA SER A 143 69.18 13.01 14.67
C SER A 143 67.72 12.56 14.65
N SER A 144 67.03 12.55 15.80
CA SER A 144 65.59 12.30 15.82
C SER A 144 64.90 13.50 15.18
N SER A 145 64.43 13.37 13.94
CA SER A 145 63.70 14.44 13.25
C SER A 145 62.46 14.91 14.03
N TYR A 146 61.89 14.06 14.89
CA TYR A 146 60.67 14.38 15.65
C TYR A 146 60.93 14.71 17.11
N SER A 147 60.35 15.82 17.59
CA SER A 147 60.30 16.11 19.02
C SER A 147 59.27 15.24 19.73
N VAL A 148 59.52 14.93 21.01
CA VAL A 148 58.55 14.20 21.86
C VAL A 148 57.19 14.92 21.90
N ALA A 149 57.21 16.25 21.94
CA ALA A 149 56.00 17.07 21.90
C ALA A 149 55.19 16.88 20.59
N TYR A 150 55.87 16.71 19.46
CA TYR A 150 55.22 16.43 18.18
C TYR A 150 54.54 15.05 18.18
N ILE A 151 55.25 14.01 18.61
CA ILE A 151 54.74 12.63 18.66
C ILE A 151 53.49 12.55 19.55
N LEU A 152 53.51 13.20 20.72
CA LEU A 152 52.36 13.25 21.62
C LEU A 152 51.15 13.94 20.97
N ARG A 153 51.34 15.13 20.38
CA ARG A 153 50.25 15.86 19.70
C ARG A 153 49.69 15.05 18.54
N PHE A 154 50.55 14.45 17.72
CA PHE A 154 50.15 13.62 16.59
C PHE A 154 49.33 12.41 17.04
N THR A 155 49.79 11.69 18.07
CA THR A 155 49.12 10.49 18.60
C THR A 155 47.74 10.84 19.18
N ILE A 156 47.64 11.96 19.90
CA ILE A 156 46.36 12.45 20.44
C ILE A 156 45.39 12.81 19.31
N VAL A 157 45.83 13.59 18.32
CA VAL A 157 44.98 14.00 17.18
C VAL A 157 44.51 12.78 16.38
N TYR A 158 45.42 11.85 16.08
CA TYR A 158 45.10 10.62 15.35
C TYR A 158 44.11 9.73 16.13
N GLY A 159 44.34 9.57 17.43
CA GLY A 159 43.47 8.79 18.31
C GLY A 159 42.06 9.40 18.41
N LEU A 160 41.97 10.72 18.59
CA LEU A 160 40.69 11.44 18.62
C LEU A 160 39.93 11.31 17.29
N LEU A 161 40.60 11.51 16.16
CA LEU A 161 40.01 11.35 14.83
C LEU A 161 39.47 9.93 14.63
N SER A 162 40.28 8.92 14.97
CA SER A 162 39.88 7.51 14.88
C SER A 162 38.67 7.20 15.76
N ALA A 163 38.66 7.67 17.02
CA ALA A 163 37.57 7.44 17.96
C ALA A 163 36.25 8.07 17.47
N VAL A 164 36.30 9.32 16.98
CA VAL A 164 35.11 10.02 16.46
C VAL A 164 34.55 9.31 15.24
N LEU A 165 35.41 8.89 14.29
CA LEU A 165 34.97 8.19 13.09
C LEU A 165 34.33 6.84 13.43
N ILE A 166 34.97 6.03 14.26
CA ILE A 166 34.42 4.74 14.71
C ILE A 166 33.08 4.94 15.43
N TRP A 167 33.01 5.92 16.33
CA TRP A 167 31.78 6.23 17.06
C TRP A 167 30.64 6.66 16.14
N SER A 168 30.93 7.54 15.16
CA SER A 168 29.94 8.00 14.17
C SER A 168 29.36 6.86 13.35
N GLU A 169 30.19 5.90 12.91
CA GLU A 169 29.74 4.76 12.11
C GLU A 169 28.89 3.79 12.94
N ILE A 170 29.29 3.53 14.20
CA ILE A 170 28.49 2.71 15.13
C ILE A 170 27.13 3.36 15.40
N LEU A 171 27.11 4.67 15.61
CA LEU A 171 25.87 5.42 15.84
C LEU A 171 24.97 5.38 14.61
N LEU A 172 25.53 5.56 13.41
CA LEU A 172 24.80 5.50 12.15
C LEU A 172 24.18 4.11 11.94
N GLN A 173 24.93 3.04 12.19
CA GLN A 173 24.43 1.66 12.10
C GLN A 173 23.27 1.41 13.07
N ARG A 174 23.37 1.90 14.31
CA ARG A 174 22.28 1.79 15.30
C ARG A 174 21.04 2.58 14.87
N TYR A 175 21.24 3.76 14.32
CA TYR A 175 20.14 4.59 13.83
C TYR A 175 19.40 3.93 12.66
N GLN A 176 20.15 3.39 11.69
CA GLN A 176 19.59 2.64 10.56
C GLN A 176 18.80 1.41 11.04
N ALA A 177 19.34 0.63 11.96
CA ALA A 177 18.65 -0.53 12.52
C ALA A 177 17.33 -0.13 13.23
N ARG A 178 17.33 1.00 13.96
CA ARG A 178 16.12 1.50 14.63
C ARG A 178 15.06 1.95 13.63
N LEU A 179 15.45 2.67 12.58
CA LEU A 179 14.53 3.10 11.52
C LEU A 179 13.92 1.91 10.78
N GLN A 180 14.73 0.90 10.46
CA GLN A 180 14.23 -0.33 9.83
C GLN A 180 13.22 -1.05 10.73
N GLY A 181 13.48 -1.13 12.03
CA GLY A 181 12.54 -1.70 13.00
C GLY A 181 11.21 -0.94 13.06
N GLN A 182 11.24 0.40 13.08
CA GLN A 182 10.03 1.24 13.09
C GLN A 182 9.24 1.08 11.79
N ASN A 183 9.91 1.09 10.63
CA ASN A 183 9.24 0.92 9.34
C ASN A 183 8.60 -0.46 9.21
N ALA A 184 9.24 -1.51 9.72
CA ALA A 184 8.65 -2.86 9.73
C ALA A 184 7.40 -2.94 10.60
N MET A 185 7.43 -2.34 11.80
CA MET A 185 6.28 -2.29 12.71
C MET A 185 5.12 -1.48 12.11
N LEU A 186 5.40 -0.32 11.52
CA LEU A 186 4.39 0.50 10.84
C LEU A 186 3.77 -0.22 9.64
N ALA A 187 4.57 -0.99 8.89
CA ALA A 187 4.04 -1.79 7.78
C ALA A 187 3.09 -2.89 8.28
N GLU A 188 3.43 -3.57 9.37
CA GLU A 188 2.57 -4.58 9.98
C GLU A 188 1.26 -3.97 10.52
N GLU A 189 1.35 -2.82 11.19
CA GLU A 189 0.18 -2.10 11.72
C GLU A 189 -0.75 -1.63 10.58
N ARG A 190 -0.18 -1.08 9.50
CA ARG A 190 -0.93 -0.70 8.30
C ARG A 190 -1.68 -1.88 7.71
N ASP A 191 -1.00 -3.01 7.49
CA ASP A 191 -1.62 -4.21 6.91
C ASP A 191 -2.74 -4.77 7.79
N ARG A 192 -2.63 -4.63 9.11
CA ARG A 192 -3.69 -5.01 10.06
C ARG A 192 -4.91 -4.08 9.92
N LEU A 193 -4.69 -2.77 9.90
CA LEU A 193 -5.76 -1.78 9.78
C LEU A 193 -6.48 -1.90 8.44
N GLU A 194 -5.76 -2.13 7.34
CA GLU A 194 -6.36 -2.33 6.02
C GLU A 194 -7.32 -3.53 6.01
N LYS A 195 -6.96 -4.64 6.65
CA LYS A 195 -7.84 -5.80 6.78
C LYS A 195 -9.09 -5.48 7.59
N GLU A 196 -8.94 -4.78 8.73
CA GLU A 196 -10.07 -4.40 9.57
C GLU A 196 -11.04 -3.46 8.84
N VAL A 197 -10.52 -2.52 8.03
CA VAL A 197 -11.35 -1.63 7.21
C VAL A 197 -12.15 -2.42 6.17
N ILE A 198 -11.51 -3.37 5.47
CA ILE A 198 -12.20 -4.21 4.47
C ILE A 198 -13.28 -5.07 5.13
N GLU A 199 -12.99 -5.68 6.27
CA GLU A 199 -13.95 -6.52 7.01
C GLU A 199 -15.15 -5.71 7.50
N ARG A 200 -14.91 -4.52 8.07
CA ARG A 200 -15.98 -3.61 8.49
C ARG A 200 -16.85 -3.16 7.31
N ALA A 201 -16.24 -2.79 6.19
CA ALA A 201 -16.97 -2.37 5.00
C ALA A 201 -17.87 -3.50 4.45
N ALA A 202 -17.38 -4.74 4.46
CA ALA A 202 -18.18 -5.90 4.05
C ALA A 202 -19.36 -6.15 5.00
N LEU A 203 -19.14 -6.06 6.32
CA LEU A 203 -20.19 -6.23 7.32
C LEU A 203 -21.24 -5.11 7.26
N GLU A 204 -20.81 -3.87 7.06
CA GLU A 204 -21.72 -2.73 6.87
C GLU A 204 -22.60 -2.91 5.62
N GLU A 205 -22.03 -3.41 4.52
CA GLU A 205 -22.79 -3.69 3.31
C GLU A 205 -23.81 -4.81 3.52
N GLU A 206 -23.42 -5.90 4.20
CA GLU A 206 -24.32 -7.00 4.53
C GLU A 206 -25.46 -6.54 5.45
N LEU A 207 -25.14 -5.77 6.50
CA LEU A 207 -26.15 -5.19 7.38
C LEU A 207 -27.09 -4.25 6.62
N ARG A 208 -26.56 -3.44 5.69
CA ARG A 208 -27.38 -2.57 4.84
C ARG A 208 -28.30 -3.37 3.94
N TYR A 209 -27.80 -4.44 3.32
CA TYR A 209 -28.58 -5.33 2.48
C TYR A 209 -29.73 -5.95 3.26
N LEU A 210 -29.45 -6.57 4.42
CA LEU A 210 -30.46 -7.15 5.32
C LEU A 210 -31.45 -6.11 5.84
N ALA A 211 -30.98 -4.89 6.08
CA ALA A 211 -31.81 -3.80 6.56
C ALA A 211 -32.79 -3.26 5.51
N THR A 212 -32.46 -3.37 4.22
CA THR A 212 -33.17 -2.68 3.13
C THR A 212 -33.84 -3.60 2.12
N THR A 213 -33.52 -4.89 2.13
CA THR A 213 -33.93 -5.85 1.10
C THR A 213 -34.81 -6.95 1.69
N ASP A 214 -35.77 -7.45 0.91
CA ASP A 214 -36.52 -8.67 1.18
C ASP A 214 -35.66 -9.91 0.81
N PRO A 215 -35.41 -10.85 1.74
CA PRO A 215 -34.47 -11.95 1.51
C PRO A 215 -34.95 -12.98 0.49
N LEU A 216 -36.25 -13.07 0.21
CA LEU A 216 -36.78 -14.01 -0.77
C LEU A 216 -36.67 -13.45 -2.19
N THR A 217 -37.13 -12.21 -2.40
CA THR A 217 -37.26 -11.63 -3.74
C THR A 217 -36.09 -10.75 -4.16
N GLY A 218 -35.23 -10.32 -3.22
CA GLY A 218 -34.14 -9.37 -3.50
C GLY A 218 -34.62 -7.93 -3.76
N LEU A 219 -35.92 -7.66 -3.62
CA LEU A 219 -36.50 -6.33 -3.77
C LEU A 219 -36.31 -5.49 -2.51
N LEU A 220 -36.60 -4.19 -2.57
CA LEU A 220 -36.68 -3.37 -1.36
C LEU A 220 -37.70 -3.96 -0.39
N ASN A 221 -37.40 -3.92 0.90
CA ASN A 221 -38.39 -4.23 1.93
C ASN A 221 -39.27 -3.00 2.21
N ARG A 222 -40.35 -3.22 2.99
CA ARG A 222 -41.28 -2.16 3.37
C ARG A 222 -40.60 -0.93 3.96
N ARG A 223 -39.63 -1.12 4.86
CA ARG A 223 -38.94 0.00 5.53
C ARG A 223 -38.17 0.86 4.52
N ALA A 224 -37.43 0.22 3.61
CA ALA A 224 -36.68 0.93 2.58
C ALA A 224 -37.59 1.64 1.58
N PHE A 225 -38.70 1.02 1.18
CA PHE A 225 -39.68 1.64 0.29
C PHE A 225 -40.28 2.92 0.89
N MET A 226 -40.71 2.87 2.15
CA MET A 226 -41.28 4.03 2.84
C MET A 226 -40.28 5.20 2.91
N ALA A 227 -39.01 4.92 3.20
CA ALA A 227 -37.97 5.94 3.22
C ALA A 227 -37.73 6.57 1.83
N MET A 228 -37.81 5.78 0.76
CA MET A 228 -37.71 6.29 -0.62
C MET A 228 -38.94 7.11 -1.01
N LEU A 229 -40.13 6.69 -0.60
CA LEU A 229 -41.38 7.41 -0.82
C LEU A 229 -41.37 8.79 -0.16
N ALA A 230 -40.87 8.88 1.09
CA ALA A 230 -40.67 10.14 1.80
C ALA A 230 -39.77 11.12 1.02
N GLY A 231 -38.67 10.60 0.49
CA GLY A 231 -37.73 11.37 -0.32
C GLY A 231 -38.35 11.87 -1.62
N GLU A 232 -39.14 11.04 -2.30
CA GLU A 232 -39.79 11.41 -3.57
C GLU A 232 -40.96 12.38 -3.36
N LEU A 233 -41.72 12.29 -2.27
CA LEU A 233 -42.70 13.30 -1.86
C LEU A 233 -42.04 14.68 -1.70
N THR A 234 -40.92 14.74 -0.97
CA THR A 234 -40.16 15.99 -0.78
C THR A 234 -39.63 16.54 -2.12
N ARG A 235 -39.13 15.65 -2.98
CA ARG A 235 -38.60 16.02 -4.30
C ARG A 235 -39.69 16.56 -5.23
N SER A 236 -40.82 15.86 -5.32
CA SER A 236 -41.95 16.19 -6.19
C SER A 236 -42.59 17.52 -5.81
N GLN A 237 -42.79 17.78 -4.50
CA GLN A 237 -43.25 19.07 -3.99
C GLN A 237 -42.32 20.22 -4.42
N ARG A 238 -41.00 20.02 -4.31
CA ARG A 238 -40.01 21.04 -4.70
C ARG A 238 -39.98 21.31 -6.20
N LEU A 239 -40.11 20.26 -7.01
CA LEU A 239 -40.02 20.34 -8.47
C LEU A 239 -41.36 20.59 -9.15
N ARG A 240 -42.47 20.57 -8.39
CA ARG A 240 -43.84 20.57 -8.92
C ARG A 240 -44.06 19.48 -9.97
N SER A 241 -43.47 18.31 -9.73
CA SER A 241 -43.65 17.10 -10.54
C SER A 241 -44.61 16.14 -9.83
N HIS A 242 -45.12 15.17 -10.58
CA HIS A 242 -46.02 14.14 -10.06
C HIS A 242 -45.39 12.76 -10.25
N PHE A 243 -45.69 11.85 -9.34
CA PHE A 243 -45.30 10.44 -9.44
C PHE A 243 -46.50 9.56 -9.11
N THR A 244 -46.46 8.30 -9.51
CA THR A 244 -47.56 7.36 -9.27
C THR A 244 -47.13 6.25 -8.32
N VAL A 245 -47.97 5.95 -7.34
CA VAL A 245 -47.80 4.82 -6.42
C VAL A 245 -48.76 3.71 -6.83
N LEU A 246 -48.25 2.49 -6.92
CA LEU A 246 -49.01 1.29 -7.21
C LEU A 246 -48.91 0.31 -6.04
N MET A 247 -50.03 -0.34 -5.75
CA MET A 247 -50.17 -1.45 -4.82
C MET A 247 -50.58 -2.68 -5.61
N LEU A 248 -49.76 -3.72 -5.64
CA LEU A 248 -50.01 -4.95 -6.39
C LEU A 248 -50.13 -6.13 -5.43
N ASP A 249 -51.10 -7.00 -5.69
CA ASP A 249 -51.29 -8.23 -4.93
C ASP A 249 -51.61 -9.40 -5.87
N ILE A 250 -51.00 -10.56 -5.60
CA ILE A 250 -51.17 -11.76 -6.40
C ILE A 250 -52.53 -12.40 -6.08
N ASP A 251 -53.37 -12.51 -7.09
CA ASP A 251 -54.71 -13.03 -6.94
C ASP A 251 -54.69 -14.52 -6.59
N HIS A 252 -55.44 -14.88 -5.54
CA HIS A 252 -55.57 -16.24 -5.06
C HIS A 252 -54.25 -16.91 -4.62
N PHE A 253 -53.25 -16.14 -4.16
CA PHE A 253 -51.94 -16.68 -3.75
C PHE A 253 -52.02 -17.80 -2.70
N LYS A 254 -52.94 -17.70 -1.74
CA LYS A 254 -53.20 -18.79 -0.78
C LYS A 254 -53.58 -20.11 -1.48
N GLN A 255 -54.39 -20.07 -2.54
CA GLN A 255 -54.76 -21.28 -3.29
C GLN A 255 -53.56 -21.87 -4.03
N ILE A 256 -52.63 -21.03 -4.50
CA ILE A 256 -51.36 -21.49 -5.10
C ILE A 256 -50.55 -22.26 -4.07
N ASN A 257 -50.38 -21.70 -2.86
CA ASN A 257 -49.71 -22.38 -1.75
C ASN A 257 -50.40 -23.68 -1.34
N ASP A 258 -51.73 -23.68 -1.23
CA ASP A 258 -52.51 -24.84 -0.82
C ASP A 258 -52.46 -25.96 -1.88
N SER A 259 -52.36 -25.62 -3.17
CA SER A 259 -52.39 -26.58 -4.29
C SER A 259 -51.00 -27.08 -4.71
N HIS A 260 -49.98 -26.23 -4.61
CA HIS A 260 -48.62 -26.52 -5.11
C HIS A 260 -47.55 -26.53 -4.00
N GLY A 261 -47.94 -26.22 -2.76
CA GLY A 261 -47.05 -26.11 -1.61
C GLY A 261 -46.31 -24.77 -1.55
N HIS A 262 -45.81 -24.45 -0.35
CA HIS A 262 -45.07 -23.20 -0.09
C HIS A 262 -43.86 -22.97 -1.02
N PRO A 263 -43.03 -23.98 -1.37
CA PRO A 263 -41.91 -23.74 -2.28
C PRO A 263 -42.34 -23.23 -3.67
N ALA A 264 -43.53 -23.63 -4.15
CA ALA A 264 -44.08 -23.14 -5.39
C ALA A 264 -44.58 -21.70 -5.27
N GLY A 265 -45.21 -21.34 -4.14
CA GLY A 265 -45.57 -19.95 -3.85
C GLY A 265 -44.36 -19.02 -3.76
N ASP A 266 -43.28 -19.47 -3.12
CA ASP A 266 -42.01 -18.74 -3.07
C ASP A 266 -41.43 -18.52 -4.48
N ALA A 267 -41.47 -19.55 -5.33
CA ALA A 267 -41.05 -19.44 -6.73
C ALA A 267 -41.92 -18.45 -7.52
N VAL A 268 -43.24 -18.41 -7.28
CA VAL A 268 -44.15 -17.41 -7.87
C VAL A 268 -43.75 -16.00 -7.44
N LEU A 269 -43.45 -15.77 -6.15
CA LEU A 269 -43.04 -14.45 -5.65
C LEU A 269 -41.73 -13.97 -6.28
N VAL A 270 -40.74 -14.85 -6.38
CA VAL A 270 -39.45 -14.55 -7.04
C VAL A 270 -39.67 -14.24 -8.52
N HIS A 271 -40.51 -15.01 -9.19
CA HIS A 271 -40.84 -14.81 -10.60
C HIS A 271 -41.55 -13.48 -10.85
N VAL A 272 -42.54 -13.13 -10.02
CA VAL A 272 -43.21 -11.82 -10.09
C VAL A 272 -42.22 -10.68 -9.86
N ALA A 273 -41.34 -10.80 -8.86
CA ALA A 273 -40.32 -9.79 -8.62
C ALA A 273 -39.42 -9.55 -9.85
N ALA A 274 -38.98 -10.62 -10.50
CA ALA A 274 -38.18 -10.53 -11.73
C ALA A 274 -38.98 -9.89 -12.88
N LEU A 275 -40.22 -10.32 -13.11
CA LEU A 275 -41.10 -9.76 -14.15
C LEU A 275 -41.33 -8.26 -13.95
N LEU A 276 -41.67 -7.84 -12.73
CA LEU A 276 -41.89 -6.43 -12.42
C LEU A 276 -40.61 -5.63 -12.64
N THR A 277 -39.45 -6.14 -12.21
CA THR A 277 -38.15 -5.48 -12.40
C THR A 277 -37.82 -5.25 -13.88
N GLU A 278 -38.10 -6.23 -14.75
CA GLU A 278 -37.88 -6.11 -16.20
C GLU A 278 -38.76 -5.04 -16.86
N GLN A 279 -39.96 -4.79 -16.32
CA GLN A 279 -40.91 -3.85 -16.90
C GLN A 279 -40.74 -2.41 -16.39
N LEU A 280 -39.95 -2.21 -15.33
CA LEU A 280 -39.74 -0.93 -14.66
C LEU A 280 -38.41 -0.29 -15.08
N ARG A 281 -38.33 1.03 -14.99
CA ARG A 281 -37.10 1.79 -15.26
C ARG A 281 -36.19 1.73 -14.04
N GLY A 282 -34.87 1.88 -14.22
CA GLY A 282 -33.93 1.90 -13.09
C GLY A 282 -34.16 3.04 -12.07
N ILE A 283 -34.90 4.09 -12.45
CA ILE A 283 -35.31 5.15 -11.53
C ILE A 283 -36.51 4.77 -10.67
N ASP A 284 -37.38 3.89 -11.16
CA ASP A 284 -38.58 3.43 -10.45
C ASP A 284 -38.19 2.59 -9.24
N LYS A 285 -39.06 2.54 -8.22
CA LYS A 285 -38.82 1.73 -7.02
C LYS A 285 -39.83 0.60 -6.94
N LEU A 286 -39.34 -0.58 -6.63
CA LEU A 286 -40.13 -1.80 -6.47
C LEU A 286 -39.76 -2.42 -5.12
N ALA A 287 -40.78 -2.79 -4.36
CA ALA A 287 -40.63 -3.36 -3.03
C ALA A 287 -41.62 -4.48 -2.79
N ARG A 288 -41.23 -5.43 -1.94
CA ARG A 288 -42.17 -6.37 -1.31
C ARG A 288 -42.50 -5.86 0.09
N ILE A 289 -43.77 -5.55 0.31
CA ILE A 289 -44.26 -4.86 1.51
C ILE A 289 -45.02 -5.79 2.46
N GLY A 290 -45.48 -6.94 1.96
CA GLY A 290 -46.21 -7.97 2.68
C GLY A 290 -45.95 -9.36 2.11
N GLY A 291 -46.78 -10.33 2.51
CA GLY A 291 -46.63 -11.73 2.09
C GLY A 291 -46.69 -11.89 0.56
N GLU A 292 -47.77 -11.43 -0.05
CA GLU A 292 -48.03 -11.49 -1.50
C GLU A 292 -48.19 -10.10 -2.14
N GLU A 293 -47.80 -9.07 -1.41
CA GLU A 293 -48.03 -7.66 -1.74
C GLU A 293 -46.73 -6.95 -2.17
N PHE A 294 -46.81 -6.25 -3.29
CA PHE A 294 -45.73 -5.47 -3.87
C PHE A 294 -46.13 -4.00 -3.99
N ALA A 295 -45.22 -3.10 -3.65
CA ALA A 295 -45.39 -1.66 -3.85
C ALA A 295 -44.46 -1.18 -4.97
N ILE A 296 -44.98 -0.31 -5.84
CA ILE A 296 -44.23 0.28 -6.94
C ILE A 296 -44.37 1.80 -6.88
N MET A 297 -43.27 2.51 -7.07
CA MET A 297 -43.25 3.96 -7.24
C MET A 297 -42.69 4.27 -8.62
N LEU A 298 -43.56 4.78 -9.50
CA LEU A 298 -43.20 5.24 -10.84
C LEU A 298 -42.77 6.69 -10.75
N VAL A 299 -41.46 6.90 -10.80
CA VAL A 299 -40.84 8.21 -10.57
C VAL A 299 -41.10 9.12 -11.77
N ASP A 300 -41.47 10.38 -11.52
CA ASP A 300 -41.75 11.39 -12.55
C ASP A 300 -42.75 10.89 -13.61
N THR A 301 -43.80 10.20 -13.14
CA THR A 301 -44.81 9.58 -13.97
C THR A 301 -46.21 9.94 -13.45
N PRO A 302 -46.94 10.84 -14.13
CA PRO A 302 -48.34 11.16 -13.80
C PRO A 302 -49.28 10.02 -14.21
N ALA A 303 -50.53 10.04 -13.72
CA ALA A 303 -51.50 8.96 -13.91
C ALA A 303 -51.69 8.52 -15.37
N ASP A 304 -51.81 9.49 -16.28
CA ASP A 304 -52.02 9.24 -17.72
C ASP A 304 -50.91 8.39 -18.34
N SER A 305 -49.66 8.65 -17.93
CA SER A 305 -48.49 7.90 -18.41
C SER A 305 -48.34 6.56 -17.68
N ALA A 306 -48.71 6.52 -16.41
CA ALA A 306 -48.65 5.32 -15.58
C ALA A 306 -49.65 4.25 -16.03
N ALA A 307 -50.82 4.61 -16.56
CA ALA A 307 -51.80 3.65 -17.08
C ALA A 307 -51.21 2.67 -18.11
N GLY A 308 -50.37 3.17 -19.02
CA GLY A 308 -49.67 2.32 -19.98
C GLY A 308 -48.66 1.37 -19.33
N VAL A 309 -48.02 1.78 -18.23
CA VAL A 309 -47.10 0.92 -17.46
C VAL A 309 -47.88 -0.18 -16.74
N VAL A 310 -48.95 0.19 -16.04
CA VAL A 310 -49.82 -0.73 -15.29
C VAL A 310 -50.39 -1.83 -16.18
N GLY A 311 -50.85 -1.48 -17.39
CA GLY A 311 -51.31 -2.46 -18.37
C GLY A 311 -50.23 -3.48 -18.74
N ARG A 312 -49.00 -3.01 -19.01
CA ARG A 312 -47.86 -3.91 -19.31
C ARG A 312 -47.51 -4.83 -18.15
N LEU A 313 -47.59 -4.35 -16.91
CA LEU A 313 -47.32 -5.18 -15.73
C LEU A 313 -48.34 -6.33 -15.61
N LEU A 314 -49.63 -6.03 -15.75
CA LEU A 314 -50.69 -7.04 -15.72
C LEU A 314 -50.55 -8.04 -16.88
N ASP A 315 -50.29 -7.55 -18.09
CA ASP A 315 -50.13 -8.41 -19.27
C ASP A 315 -48.90 -9.31 -19.14
N ALA A 316 -47.79 -8.81 -18.60
CA ALA A 316 -46.60 -9.61 -18.34
C ALA A 316 -46.91 -10.74 -17.33
N ILE A 317 -47.62 -10.43 -16.25
CA ILE A 317 -48.03 -11.42 -15.24
C ILE A 317 -48.95 -12.50 -15.85
N ARG A 318 -49.95 -12.10 -16.63
CA ARG A 318 -50.90 -13.04 -17.26
C ARG A 318 -50.24 -14.02 -18.23
N HIS A 319 -49.28 -13.54 -19.03
CA HIS A 319 -48.76 -14.30 -20.18
C HIS A 319 -47.44 -15.02 -19.89
N LYS A 320 -46.82 -14.78 -18.74
CA LYS A 320 -45.55 -15.41 -18.35
C LYS A 320 -45.74 -16.20 -17.05
N PRO A 321 -46.21 -17.47 -17.12
CA PRO A 321 -46.40 -18.28 -15.92
C PRO A 321 -45.08 -18.53 -15.19
N ALA A 322 -45.15 -18.72 -13.87
CA ALA A 322 -44.01 -19.17 -13.08
C ALA A 322 -43.78 -20.67 -13.31
N GLU A 323 -42.61 -21.16 -12.97
CA GLU A 323 -42.27 -22.58 -13.11
C GLU A 323 -42.26 -23.26 -11.74
N HIS A 324 -42.94 -24.41 -11.63
CA HIS A 324 -42.93 -25.17 -10.39
C HIS A 324 -41.54 -25.79 -10.14
N PRO A 325 -40.92 -25.60 -8.96
CA PRO A 325 -39.53 -26.00 -8.71
C PRO A 325 -39.21 -27.49 -8.91
N ALA A 326 -40.14 -28.37 -8.54
CA ALA A 326 -39.95 -29.83 -8.64
C ALA A 326 -40.45 -30.45 -9.95
N SER A 327 -41.58 -29.98 -10.49
CA SER A 327 -42.24 -30.61 -11.64
C SER A 327 -41.99 -29.89 -12.96
N HIS A 328 -41.39 -28.70 -12.94
CA HIS A 328 -41.17 -27.85 -14.12
C HIS A 328 -42.46 -27.49 -14.88
N GLN A 329 -43.62 -27.64 -14.24
CA GLN A 329 -44.91 -27.32 -14.82
C GLN A 329 -45.21 -25.82 -14.67
N PRO A 330 -45.87 -25.19 -15.66
CA PRO A 330 -46.25 -23.79 -15.57
C PRO A 330 -47.36 -23.58 -14.53
N ILE A 331 -47.17 -22.58 -13.67
CA ILE A 331 -48.15 -22.08 -12.70
C ILE A 331 -48.67 -20.76 -13.24
N ALA A 332 -49.90 -20.77 -13.76
CA ALA A 332 -50.58 -19.56 -14.19
C ALA A 332 -51.20 -18.85 -12.98
N PHE A 333 -51.06 -17.52 -12.94
CA PHE A 333 -51.62 -16.68 -11.90
C PHE A 333 -51.94 -15.30 -12.48
N THR A 334 -52.71 -14.52 -11.72
CA THR A 334 -53.09 -13.14 -12.07
C THR A 334 -52.77 -12.23 -10.89
N ALA A 335 -52.83 -10.92 -11.11
CA ALA A 335 -52.63 -9.95 -10.05
C ALA A 335 -53.62 -8.80 -10.20
N SER A 336 -53.92 -8.14 -9.08
CA SER A 336 -54.71 -6.92 -9.05
C SER A 336 -53.82 -5.74 -8.67
N ILE A 337 -54.08 -4.56 -9.25
CA ILE A 337 -53.27 -3.35 -9.02
C ILE A 337 -54.14 -2.15 -8.61
N GLY A 338 -53.87 -1.58 -7.44
CA GLY A 338 -54.36 -0.27 -7.04
C GLY A 338 -53.40 0.83 -7.46
N CYS A 339 -53.90 1.90 -8.07
CA CYS A 339 -53.09 2.99 -8.60
C CYS A 339 -53.53 4.31 -7.99
N THR A 340 -52.57 5.19 -7.68
CA THR A 340 -52.87 6.56 -7.28
C THR A 340 -51.72 7.51 -7.64
N GLU A 341 -52.05 8.71 -8.09
CA GLU A 341 -51.08 9.77 -8.34
C GLU A 341 -50.81 10.55 -7.05
N SER A 342 -49.56 10.95 -6.83
CA SER A 342 -49.12 11.76 -5.69
C SER A 342 -49.87 13.09 -5.61
N LEU A 343 -50.38 13.43 -4.43
CA LEU A 343 -51.00 14.72 -4.14
C LEU A 343 -50.04 15.63 -3.37
N PRO A 344 -50.16 16.97 -3.48
CA PRO A 344 -49.27 17.91 -2.79
C PRO A 344 -49.20 17.72 -1.27
N ASP A 345 -50.32 17.35 -0.65
CA ASP A 345 -50.45 17.21 0.81
C ASP A 345 -50.31 15.76 1.29
N ASP A 346 -49.82 14.84 0.43
CA ASP A 346 -49.58 13.47 0.84
C ASP A 346 -48.41 13.34 1.83
N ASP A 347 -48.60 12.45 2.80
CA ASP A 347 -47.51 11.79 3.53
C ASP A 347 -47.30 10.37 2.99
N GLU A 348 -46.29 9.66 3.50
CA GLU A 348 -45.94 8.33 3.01
C GLU A 348 -47.08 7.32 3.24
N LEU A 349 -47.85 7.50 4.32
CA LEU A 349 -48.95 6.60 4.68
C LEU A 349 -50.20 6.90 3.88
N SER A 350 -50.50 8.17 3.59
CA SER A 350 -51.68 8.59 2.85
C SER A 350 -51.62 8.13 1.40
N ALA A 351 -50.48 8.32 0.74
CA ALA A 351 -50.29 7.88 -0.64
C ALA A 351 -50.41 6.35 -0.76
N LEU A 352 -49.78 5.60 0.15
CA LEU A 352 -49.84 4.14 0.15
C LEU A 352 -51.25 3.63 0.49
N ALA A 353 -51.93 4.25 1.45
CA ALA A 353 -53.31 3.89 1.81
C ALA A 353 -54.31 4.20 0.68
N ARG A 354 -54.09 5.24 -0.12
CA ARG A 354 -54.90 5.51 -1.32
C ARG A 354 -54.72 4.41 -2.38
N ALA A 355 -53.47 4.02 -2.64
CA ALA A 355 -53.18 2.90 -3.54
C ALA A 355 -53.78 1.58 -3.05
N ASP A 356 -53.73 1.31 -1.75
CA ASP A 356 -54.33 0.12 -1.13
C ASP A 356 -55.87 0.10 -1.26
N ARG A 357 -56.53 1.25 -1.05
CA ARG A 357 -57.98 1.37 -1.32
C ARG A 357 -58.32 1.10 -2.79
N ALA A 358 -57.49 1.59 -3.71
CA ALA A 358 -57.67 1.29 -5.14
C ALA A 358 -57.49 -0.21 -5.41
N LEU A 359 -56.53 -0.87 -4.77
CA LEU A 359 -56.31 -2.32 -4.92
C LEU A 359 -57.54 -3.10 -4.42
N TYR A 360 -58.12 -2.68 -3.30
CA TYR A 360 -59.35 -3.27 -2.78
C TYR A 360 -60.50 -3.19 -3.79
N ILE A 361 -60.67 -2.05 -4.46
CA ILE A 361 -61.68 -1.87 -5.53
C ILE A 361 -61.40 -2.82 -6.70
N ALA A 362 -60.14 -2.97 -7.13
CA ALA A 362 -59.76 -3.88 -8.20
C ALA A 362 -60.11 -5.34 -7.86
N LYS A 363 -59.81 -5.78 -6.63
CA LYS A 363 -60.15 -7.12 -6.13
C LYS A 363 -61.66 -7.36 -6.07
N GLN A 364 -62.43 -6.40 -5.58
CA GLN A 364 -63.89 -6.50 -5.53
C GLN A 364 -64.54 -6.50 -6.91
N SER A 365 -63.94 -5.81 -7.88
CA SER A 365 -64.45 -5.69 -9.24
C SER A 365 -64.16 -6.92 -10.11
N GLY A 366 -63.70 -8.03 -9.52
CA GLY A 366 -63.49 -9.29 -10.22
C GLY A 366 -62.03 -9.67 -10.47
N ARG A 367 -61.07 -9.03 -9.79
CA ARG A 367 -59.63 -9.33 -9.87
C ARG A 367 -59.04 -9.20 -11.29
N ASP A 368 -57.75 -9.52 -11.45
CA ASP A 368 -57.02 -9.46 -12.71
C ASP A 368 -57.17 -8.13 -13.45
N ARG A 369 -57.07 -7.03 -12.70
CA ARG A 369 -57.31 -5.68 -13.21
C ARG A 369 -56.64 -4.63 -12.36
N HIS A 370 -56.71 -3.39 -12.83
CA HIS A 370 -56.31 -2.24 -12.05
C HIS A 370 -57.52 -1.34 -11.73
N ALA A 371 -57.38 -0.54 -10.67
CA ALA A 371 -58.30 0.55 -10.36
C ALA A 371 -57.50 1.79 -9.94
N TRP A 372 -58.10 2.96 -10.16
CA TRP A 372 -57.52 4.28 -9.86
C TRP A 372 -58.34 4.99 -8.80
N VAL A 373 -57.69 5.72 -7.90
CA VAL A 373 -58.31 6.57 -6.87
C VAL A 373 -57.58 7.90 -6.75
#